data_AF-A0A5N4WNI7-F1
#
_entry.id   AF-A0A5N4WNI7-F1
#
_cell.length_a   1.000
_cell.length_b   1.000
_cell.length_c   1.000
_cell.angle_alpha   90.00
_cell.angle_beta   90.00
_cell.angle_gamma   90.00
#
_symmetry.space_group_name_H-M   'P 1'
#
loop_
_entity.id
_entity.type
_entity.pdbx_description
1 polymer ?
#
loop_
_entity_poly.entity_id
_entity_poly.type
_entity_poly.pdbx_seq_one_letter_code
_entity_poly.pdbx_strand_id
1 'polypeptide(L)' 'MMNRIDLKLIKNGTGEELVLKYCIVQSIMITSKDIEVPVEEGDFLHHSLPDGMVEKYVIDEVISNKDTNPHYEIYVSKLN' A
#
# COMPACT_ATOMS: atom_id res chain seq x y z
N MET A 1 5.83 -18.80 -3.50
CA MET A 1 6.15 -17.53 -4.19
C MET A 1 5.02 -16.58 -3.82
N MET A 2 5.28 -15.53 -3.03
CA MET A 2 4.24 -14.54 -2.74
C MET A 2 4.02 -13.70 -3.99
N ASN A 3 2.78 -13.63 -4.49
CA ASN A 3 2.45 -12.78 -5.63
C ASN A 3 2.61 -11.32 -5.22
N ARG A 4 3.47 -10.62 -5.95
CA ARG A 4 3.60 -9.16 -5.82
C ARG A 4 2.60 -8.51 -6.76
N ILE A 5 1.96 -7.46 -6.28
CA ILE A 5 0.96 -6.70 -7.02
C ILE A 5 1.26 -5.22 -6.91
N ASP A 6 0.69 -4.43 -7.82
CA ASP A 6 0.74 -2.98 -7.72
C ASP A 6 -0.58 -2.49 -7.12
N LEU A 7 -0.48 -1.52 -6.21
CA LEU A 7 -1.63 -0.89 -5.57
C LEU A 7 -1.75 0.55 -6.03
N LYS A 8 -2.97 1.03 -6.16
CA LYS A 8 -3.20 2.45 -6.36
C LYS A 8 -3.16 3.14 -5.00
N LEU A 9 -2.27 4.11 -4.85
CA LEU A 9 -2.14 4.98 -3.68
C LEU A 9 -2.87 6.28 -3.93
N ILE A 10 -3.68 6.74 -2.98
CA ILE A 10 -4.40 8.01 -3.06
C ILE A 10 -4.00 8.84 -1.86
N LYS A 11 -3.39 10.00 -2.11
CA LYS A 11 -2.87 10.89 -1.07
C LYS A 11 -4.01 11.57 -0.33
N ASN A 12 -4.00 11.45 0.99
CA ASN A 12 -4.95 12.16 1.84
C ASN A 12 -4.70 13.67 1.78
N GLY A 13 -5.77 14.46 1.68
CA GLY A 13 -5.70 15.93 1.60
C GLY A 13 -5.51 16.51 0.19
N THR A 14 -4.79 15.87 -0.73
CA THR A 14 -4.65 16.35 -2.12
C THR A 14 -5.50 15.58 -3.13
N GLY A 15 -5.80 14.30 -2.85
CA GLY A 15 -6.46 13.41 -3.81
C GLY A 15 -5.56 12.98 -4.97
N GLU A 16 -4.27 13.26 -4.91
CA GLU A 16 -3.30 12.80 -5.90
C GLU A 16 -3.25 11.27 -5.95
N GLU A 17 -3.22 10.72 -7.15
CA GLU A 17 -3.21 9.28 -7.38
C GLU A 17 -1.83 8.84 -7.88
N LEU A 18 -1.22 7.91 -7.15
CA LEU A 18 0.07 7.30 -7.44
C LEU A 18 -0.08 5.78 -7.55
N VAL A 19 0.98 5.10 -7.97
CA VAL A 19 1.06 3.64 -8.00
C VAL A 19 2.17 3.20 -7.05
N LEU A 20 1.81 2.38 -6.06
CA LEU A 20 2.75 1.76 -5.14
C LEU A 20 3.06 0.33 -5.63
N LYS A 21 4.30 0.10 -6.07
CA LYS A 21 4.65 -1.15 -6.76
C LYS A 21 5.14 -2.24 -5.82
N TYR A 22 5.14 -3.47 -6.33
CA TYR A 22 5.76 -4.62 -5.67
C TYR A 22 5.22 -4.92 -4.27
N CYS A 23 3.93 -4.70 -4.08
CA CYS A 23 3.23 -4.90 -2.83
C CYS A 23 2.94 -6.37 -2.56
N ILE A 24 3.04 -6.80 -1.31
CA ILE A 24 2.51 -8.07 -0.82
C ILE A 24 1.43 -7.73 0.21
N VAL A 25 0.19 -8.06 -0.14
CA VAL A 25 -0.98 -7.78 0.71
C VAL A 25 -1.24 -8.94 1.66
N GLN A 26 -1.34 -8.63 2.94
CA GLN A 26 -1.77 -9.52 4.02
C GLN A 26 -2.99 -8.90 4.71
N SER A 27 -3.61 -9.63 5.65
CA SER A 27 -4.90 -9.22 6.22
C SER A 27 -4.91 -7.85 6.92
N ILE A 28 -3.80 -7.46 7.54
CA ILE A 28 -3.67 -6.22 8.34
C ILE A 28 -2.45 -5.38 7.95
N MET A 29 -1.64 -5.87 7.01
CA MET A 29 -0.35 -5.28 6.67
C MET A 29 -0.05 -5.50 5.20
N ILE A 30 0.55 -4.48 4.58
CA ILE A 30 1.03 -4.51 3.21
C ILE A 30 2.52 -4.20 3.26
N THR A 31 3.34 -5.04 2.64
CA THR A 31 4.77 -4.71 2.45
C THR A 31 5.00 -4.24 1.04
N SER A 32 5.81 -3.20 0.85
CA SER A 32 6.14 -2.67 -0.48
C SER A 32 7.65 -2.44 -0.60
N LYS A 33 8.23 -2.76 -1.75
CA LYS A 33 9.64 -2.44 -2.05
C LYS A 33 9.83 -1.08 -2.72
N ASP A 34 8.74 -0.39 -3.01
CA ASP A 34 8.75 0.88 -3.71
C ASP A 34 8.96 2.04 -2.74
N ILE A 35 10.19 2.15 -2.24
CA ILE A 35 10.60 3.14 -1.22
C ILE A 35 10.73 4.58 -1.77
N GLU A 36 10.60 4.76 -3.09
CA GLU A 36 10.66 6.07 -3.74
C GLU A 36 9.30 6.78 -3.71
N VAL A 37 8.21 6.03 -3.57
CA VAL A 37 6.86 6.58 -3.48
C VAL A 37 6.57 7.00 -2.04
N PRO A 38 6.24 8.28 -1.77
CA PRO A 38 5.96 8.75 -0.43
C PRO A 38 4.60 8.23 0.07
N VAL A 39 4.64 7.33 1.05
CA VAL A 39 3.46 6.76 1.72
C VAL A 39 3.34 7.34 3.12
N GLU A 40 2.15 7.82 3.48
CA GLU A 40 1.88 8.46 4.76
C GLU A 40 0.64 7.87 5.45
N GLU A 41 0.57 8.01 6.78
CA GLU A 41 -0.62 7.66 7.56
C GLU A 41 -1.85 8.46 7.07
N GLY A 42 -2.99 7.79 6.97
CA GLY A 42 -4.25 8.33 6.47
C GLY A 42 -4.41 8.30 4.95
N ASP A 43 -3.37 8.00 4.18
CA ASP A 43 -3.49 7.72 2.74
C ASP A 43 -4.36 6.47 2.49
N PHE A 44 -4.85 6.34 1.26
CA PHE A 44 -5.67 5.19 0.86
C PHE A 44 -4.95 4.29 -0.13
N LEU A 45 -5.12 2.98 0.03
CA LEU A 45 -4.66 1.98 -0.92
C LEU A 45 -5.85 1.26 -1.54
N HIS A 46 -5.85 1.12 -2.86
CA HIS A 46 -6.85 0.39 -3.62
C HIS A 46 -6.20 -0.82 -4.31
N HIS A 47 -6.71 -2.01 -4.01
CA HIS A 47 -6.33 -3.27 -4.64
C HIS A 47 -7.42 -3.69 -5.62
N SER A 48 -7.11 -3.65 -6.92
CA SER A 48 -8.02 -4.13 -7.96
C SER A 48 -7.87 -5.63 -8.14
N LEU A 49 -8.95 -6.38 -7.90
CA LEU A 49 -8.99 -7.82 -8.03
C LEU A 49 -9.39 -8.24 -9.47
N PRO A 50 -9.01 -9.45 -9.91
CA PRO A 50 -9.31 -9.93 -11.28
C PRO A 50 -10.81 -10.04 -11.61
N ASP A 51 -11.67 -10.13 -10.60
CA ASP A 51 -13.13 -10.17 -10.74
C ASP A 51 -13.77 -8.78 -10.92
N GLY A 52 -12.95 -7.72 -10.92
CA GLY A 52 -13.39 -6.33 -11.02
C GLY A 52 -13.76 -5.69 -9.69
N MET A 53 -13.65 -6.41 -8.57
CA MET A 53 -13.81 -5.82 -7.24
C MET A 53 -12.59 -4.96 -6.87
N VAL A 54 -12.82 -3.95 -6.03
CA VAL A 54 -11.75 -3.11 -5.48
C VAL A 54 -11.81 -3.19 -3.97
N GLU A 55 -10.77 -3.77 -3.37
CA GLU A 55 -10.57 -3.67 -1.93
C GLU A 55 -9.91 -2.32 -1.61
N LYS A 56 -10.46 -1.62 -0.62
CA LYS A 56 -9.99 -0.31 -0.20
C LYS A 56 -9.44 -0.41 1.21
N TYR A 57 -8.35 0.29 1.46
CA TYR A 57 -7.68 0.32 2.74
C TYR A 57 -7.35 1.76 3.11
N VAL A 58 -7.42 2.08 4.40
CA VAL A 58 -6.78 3.27 4.98
C VAL A 58 -5.47 2.84 5.63
N ILE A 59 -4.44 3.66 5.49
CA ILE A 59 -3.13 3.43 6.11
C ILE A 59 -3.19 3.93 7.55
N ASP A 60 -2.94 3.02 8.50
CA ASP A 60 -2.94 3.32 9.94
C ASP A 60 -1.53 3.67 10.44
N GLU A 61 -0.49 3.05 9.88
CA GLU A 61 0.91 3.31 10.25
C GLU A 61 1.85 2.90 9.11
N VAL A 62 2.98 3.62 8.97
CA VAL A 62 4.02 3.33 7.99
C VAL A 62 5.38 3.22 8.67
N ILE A 63 6.01 2.06 8.54
CA ILE A 63 7.39 1.83 8.97
C ILE A 63 8.27 1.74 7.71
N SER A 64 9.27 2.63 7.63
CA SER A 64 10.26 2.63 6.54
C SER A 64 11.53 1.93 7.00
N ASN A 65 11.75 0.71 6.52
CA ASN A 65 13.00 -0.01 6.74
C ASN A 65 13.98 0.33 5.61
N LYS A 66 15.10 0.99 5.95
CA LYS A 66 16.09 1.50 4.98
C LYS A 66 17.41 0.74 4.97
N ASP A 67 17.51 -0.37 5.72
CA ASP A 67 18.73 -1.14 5.86
C ASP A 67 18.91 -2.12 4.68
N THR A 68 19.39 -3.35 4.94
CA THR A 68 19.65 -4.35 3.90
C THR A 68 18.32 -4.89 3.39
N ASN A 69 17.95 -4.51 2.15
CA ASN A 69 16.65 -4.70 1.49
C ASN A 69 15.59 -3.67 1.91
N PRO A 70 15.69 -2.42 1.44
CA PRO A 70 14.72 -1.39 1.78
C PRO A 70 13.29 -1.75 1.39
N HIS A 71 12.36 -1.49 2.29
CA HIS A 71 10.93 -1.71 2.10
C HIS A 71 10.10 -0.93 3.10
N TYR A 72 8.81 -0.77 2.79
CA TYR A 72 7.78 -0.35 3.73
C TYR A 72 7.10 -1.55 4.37
N GLU A 73 6.80 -1.43 5.66
CA GLU A 73 5.74 -2.17 6.34
C GLU A 73 4.59 -1.17 6.59
N ILE A 74 3.44 -1.42 5.97
CA ILE A 74 2.31 -0.50 5.95
C ILE A 74 1.15 -1.21 6.65
N TYR A 75 0.81 -0.77 7.86
CA TYR A 75 -0.35 -1.29 8.57
C TYR A 75 -1.60 -0.61 8.06
N VAL A 76 -2.64 -1.42 7.84
CA VAL A 76 -3.85 -0.96 7.17
C VAL A 76 -5.12 -1.52 7.78
N SER A 77 -6.17 -0.71 7.70
CA SER A 77 -7.54 -1.11 8.00
C SER A 77 -8.36 -1.18 6.71
N LYS A 78 -9.04 -2.31 6.49
CA LYS A 78 -9.93 -2.48 5.33
C LYS A 78 -11.17 -1.61 5.50
N LEU A 79 -11.50 -0.85 4.46
CA LEU A 79 -12.69 -0.02 4.37
C LEU A 79 -13.82 -0.83 3.75
N ASN A 80 -15.01 -0.77 4.37
CA ASN A 80 -16.23 -1.41 3.89
C ASN A 80 -16.90 -0.62 2.77
#